data_AF-A0A9X4QY24-F1
#
_entry.id   AF-A0A9X4QY24-F1
#
_cell.length_a   1.000
_cell.length_b   1.000
_cell.length_c   1.000
_cell.angle_alpha   90.00
_cell.angle_beta   90.00
_cell.angle_gamma   90.00
#
_symmetry.space_group_name_H-M   'P 1'
#
loop_
_entity.id
_entity.type
_entity.pdbx_description
1 polymer ?
#
loop_
_entity_poly.entity_id
_entity_poly.type
_entity_poly.pdbx_seq_one_letter_code
_entity_poly.pdbx_strand_id
1 'polypeptide(L)'
;MTEAAGTEALDLQEAAELFRLIYPAFAALLDKAEAARGPLKEFHLAMAAEHAKSGVRILGWDSRRAINAIFELYKERYLAEGRIAADLWAADQFGCDLEAAIVESEDIRELEDRIKGIVHQIRQRESELQRLRRELGQLEELRAELSRPVILHGSIPGVVGGNVSGEPAGSYEITDSNIAEGSGTDSDASSQARAGSSQNDSLSAMPQG
;
A
#
# COMPACT_ATOMS: atom_id res chain seq x y z
N MET A 1 -15.91 30.74 -40.57
CA MET A 1 -16.05 29.27 -40.39
C MET A 1 -15.33 28.84 -39.10
N THR A 2 -15.73 29.38 -37.95
CA THR A 2 -15.09 29.13 -36.65
C THR A 2 -16.09 28.78 -35.54
N GLU A 3 -17.39 28.71 -35.83
CA GLU A 3 -18.43 28.42 -34.82
C GLU A 3 -18.48 26.94 -34.41
N ALA A 4 -18.05 26.00 -35.26
CA ALA A 4 -18.15 24.56 -34.98
C ALA A 4 -17.27 24.10 -33.79
N ALA A 5 -16.10 24.74 -33.59
CA ALA A 5 -15.18 24.37 -32.52
C ALA A 5 -15.67 24.80 -31.12
N GLY A 6 -16.53 25.82 -31.05
CA GLY A 6 -17.11 26.27 -29.78
C GLY A 6 -18.20 25.35 -29.25
N THR A 7 -19.02 24.78 -30.16
CA THR A 7 -20.07 23.82 -29.80
C THR A 7 -19.50 22.48 -29.33
N GLU A 8 -18.51 21.92 -30.04
CA GLU A 8 -17.92 20.62 -29.65
C GLU A 8 -17.24 20.66 -28.27
N ALA A 9 -16.62 21.79 -27.90
CA ALA A 9 -16.00 21.96 -26.59
C ALA A 9 -17.03 22.05 -25.45
N LEU A 10 -18.18 22.69 -25.70
CA LEU A 10 -19.28 22.76 -24.74
C LEU A 10 -19.94 21.38 -24.54
N ASP A 11 -20.10 20.62 -25.61
CA ASP A 11 -20.66 19.27 -25.57
C ASP A 11 -19.76 18.30 -24.77
N LEU A 12 -18.43 18.44 -24.89
CA LEU A 12 -17.48 17.65 -24.12
C LEU A 12 -17.49 18.02 -22.62
N GLN A 13 -17.60 19.32 -22.30
CA GLN A 13 -17.70 19.79 -20.93
C GLN A 13 -18.98 19.28 -20.24
N GLU A 14 -20.12 19.35 -20.93
CA GLU A 14 -21.40 18.83 -20.42
C GLU A 14 -21.31 17.31 -20.21
N ALA A 15 -20.71 16.58 -21.16
CA ALA A 15 -20.49 15.14 -21.04
C ALA A 15 -19.57 14.78 -19.86
N ALA A 16 -18.54 15.58 -19.59
CA ALA A 16 -17.66 15.42 -18.44
C ALA A 16 -18.41 15.60 -17.11
N GLU A 17 -19.26 16.63 -17.01
CA GLU A 17 -20.09 16.84 -15.81
C GLU A 17 -21.08 15.70 -15.58
N LEU A 18 -21.72 15.23 -16.66
CA LEU A 18 -22.63 14.09 -16.61
C LEU A 18 -21.89 12.80 -16.24
N PHE A 19 -20.70 12.56 -16.78
CA PHE A 19 -19.88 11.42 -16.42
C PHE A 19 -19.52 11.47 -14.93
N ARG A 20 -19.07 12.63 -14.42
CA ARG A 20 -18.77 12.83 -13.00
C ARG A 20 -19.99 12.55 -12.10
N LEU A 21 -21.18 12.91 -12.55
CA LEU A 21 -22.43 12.62 -11.84
C LEU A 21 -22.76 11.12 -11.82
N ILE A 22 -22.53 10.41 -12.92
CA ILE A 22 -22.85 8.98 -13.08
C ILE A 22 -21.80 8.10 -12.39
N TYR A 23 -20.55 8.57 -12.35
CA TYR A 23 -19.39 7.79 -11.96
C TYR A 23 -19.48 7.12 -10.58
N PRO A 24 -19.96 7.76 -9.50
CA PRO A 24 -20.06 7.10 -8.20
C PRO A 24 -21.00 5.88 -8.21
N ALA A 25 -22.13 5.97 -8.93
CA ALA A 25 -23.05 4.85 -9.07
C ALA A 25 -22.43 3.71 -9.91
N PHE A 26 -21.66 4.07 -10.93
CA PHE A 26 -20.91 3.12 -11.73
C PHE A 26 -19.82 2.41 -10.92
N ALA A 27 -19.01 3.16 -10.17
CA ALA A 27 -17.96 2.62 -9.30
C ALA A 27 -18.55 1.59 -8.32
N ALA A 28 -19.61 1.96 -7.60
CA ALA A 28 -20.28 1.05 -6.67
C ALA A 28 -20.87 -0.21 -7.32
N LEU A 29 -21.25 -0.16 -8.61
CA LEU A 29 -21.68 -1.35 -9.36
C LEU A 29 -20.50 -2.26 -9.71
N LEU A 30 -19.36 -1.66 -10.07
CA LEU A 30 -18.14 -2.40 -10.36
C LEU A 30 -17.60 -3.07 -9.09
N ASP A 31 -17.58 -2.37 -7.96
CA ASP A 31 -17.11 -2.93 -6.68
C ASP A 31 -17.96 -4.14 -6.26
N LYS A 32 -19.28 -4.03 -6.35
CA LYS A 32 -20.20 -5.15 -6.09
C LYS A 32 -19.99 -6.33 -7.03
N ALA A 33 -19.74 -6.06 -8.31
CA ALA A 33 -19.57 -7.09 -9.31
C ALA A 33 -18.20 -7.79 -9.18
N GLU A 34 -17.15 -7.03 -8.85
CA GLU A 34 -15.80 -7.54 -8.58
C GLU A 34 -15.77 -8.37 -7.30
N ALA A 35 -16.39 -7.90 -6.22
CA ALA A 35 -16.50 -8.67 -4.97
C ALA A 35 -17.19 -10.03 -5.20
N ALA A 36 -18.14 -10.11 -6.13
CA ALA A 36 -18.86 -11.34 -6.42
C ALA A 36 -18.14 -12.31 -7.37
N ARG A 37 -17.26 -11.81 -8.26
CA ARG A 37 -16.76 -12.58 -9.42
C ARG A 37 -15.27 -12.42 -9.72
N GLY A 38 -14.61 -11.47 -9.08
CA GLY A 38 -13.27 -11.01 -9.43
C GLY A 38 -13.28 -10.09 -10.67
N PRO A 39 -12.14 -9.98 -11.37
CA PRO A 39 -11.94 -9.04 -12.47
C PRO A 39 -13.01 -9.13 -13.56
N LEU A 40 -13.52 -7.97 -13.96
CA LEU A 40 -14.67 -7.90 -14.86
C LEU A 40 -14.26 -7.96 -16.33
N LYS A 41 -15.01 -8.75 -17.10
CA LYS A 41 -14.94 -8.76 -18.57
C LYS A 41 -15.73 -7.58 -19.17
N GLU A 42 -15.40 -7.23 -20.40
CA GLU A 42 -16.00 -6.15 -21.18
C GLU A 42 -17.54 -6.09 -21.10
N PHE A 43 -18.21 -7.25 -21.25
CA PHE A 43 -19.67 -7.33 -21.16
C PHE A 43 -20.22 -6.84 -19.81
N HIS A 44 -19.55 -7.17 -18.71
CA HIS A 44 -19.98 -6.73 -17.38
C HIS A 44 -19.75 -5.24 -17.18
N LEU A 45 -18.65 -4.70 -17.71
CA LEU A 45 -18.38 -3.26 -17.67
C LEU A 45 -19.43 -2.48 -18.47
N ALA A 46 -19.77 -2.96 -19.67
CA ALA A 46 -20.82 -2.37 -20.48
C ALA A 46 -22.18 -2.39 -19.78
N MET A 47 -22.54 -3.52 -19.16
CA MET A 47 -23.77 -3.65 -18.39
C MET A 47 -23.79 -2.69 -17.19
N ALA A 48 -22.70 -2.59 -16.43
CA ALA A 48 -22.59 -1.68 -15.30
C ALA A 48 -22.72 -0.22 -15.76
N ALA A 49 -22.12 0.15 -16.89
CA ALA A 49 -22.24 1.49 -17.46
C ALA A 49 -23.69 1.81 -17.85
N GLU A 50 -24.39 0.88 -18.50
CA GLU A 50 -25.82 1.06 -18.82
C GLU A 50 -26.68 1.21 -17.56
N HIS A 51 -26.45 0.39 -16.54
CA HIS A 51 -27.16 0.49 -15.27
C HIS A 51 -26.89 1.82 -14.57
N ALA A 52 -25.65 2.28 -14.54
CA ALA A 52 -25.30 3.55 -13.93
C ALA A 52 -25.97 4.73 -14.66
N LYS A 53 -26.00 4.70 -15.99
CA LYS A 53 -26.67 5.73 -16.81
C LYS A 53 -28.18 5.77 -16.60
N SER A 54 -28.82 4.65 -16.25
CA SER A 54 -30.29 4.58 -16.09
C SER A 54 -30.85 5.52 -15.03
N GLY A 55 -30.04 5.89 -14.03
CA GLY A 55 -30.42 6.83 -12.97
C GLY A 55 -30.34 8.31 -13.39
N VAL A 56 -29.75 8.62 -14.54
CA VAL A 56 -29.47 9.99 -14.98
C VAL A 56 -30.16 10.27 -16.32
N ARG A 57 -30.97 11.33 -16.35
CA ARG A 57 -31.64 11.75 -17.58
C ARG A 57 -30.67 12.52 -18.47
N ILE A 58 -29.97 11.81 -19.35
CA ILE A 58 -29.10 12.43 -20.36
C ILE A 58 -29.96 13.04 -21.47
N LEU A 59 -29.96 14.37 -21.52
CA LEU A 59 -30.58 15.17 -22.57
C LEU A 59 -29.62 15.29 -23.74
N GLY A 60 -30.15 15.43 -24.95
CA GLY A 60 -29.34 15.58 -26.16
C GLY A 60 -28.80 14.25 -26.72
N TRP A 61 -28.65 14.20 -28.03
CA TRP A 61 -28.03 13.05 -28.71
C TRP A 61 -26.50 13.09 -28.57
N ASP A 62 -25.92 14.29 -28.65
CA ASP A 62 -24.47 14.49 -28.62
C ASP A 62 -23.88 14.19 -27.24
N SER A 63 -24.52 14.65 -26.16
CA SER A 63 -24.09 14.33 -24.79
C SER A 63 -24.17 12.81 -24.50
N ARG A 64 -25.17 12.10 -25.04
CA ARG A 64 -25.22 10.61 -24.96
C ARG A 64 -24.06 9.96 -25.68
N ARG A 65 -23.75 10.43 -26.89
CA ARG A 65 -22.64 9.90 -27.69
C ARG A 65 -21.30 10.15 -26.99
N ALA A 66 -21.09 11.35 -26.47
CA ALA A 66 -19.87 11.72 -25.76
C ALA A 66 -19.69 10.90 -24.48
N ILE A 67 -20.74 10.76 -23.64
CA ILE A 67 -20.68 9.93 -22.44
C ILE A 67 -20.39 8.47 -22.78
N ASN A 68 -21.03 7.93 -23.82
CA ASN A 68 -20.73 6.56 -24.26
C ASN A 68 -19.27 6.42 -24.66
N ALA A 69 -18.70 7.39 -25.39
CA ALA A 69 -17.28 7.38 -25.74
C ALA A 69 -16.36 7.42 -24.51
N ILE A 70 -16.72 8.19 -23.48
CA ILE A 70 -15.98 8.22 -22.20
C ILE A 70 -16.01 6.83 -21.54
N PHE A 71 -17.18 6.18 -21.49
CA PHE A 71 -17.29 4.82 -20.94
C PHE A 71 -16.53 3.78 -21.77
N GLU A 72 -16.51 3.89 -23.10
CA GLU A 72 -15.66 3.04 -23.94
C GLU A 72 -14.18 3.19 -23.57
N LEU A 73 -13.70 4.43 -23.44
CA LEU A 73 -12.30 4.69 -23.07
C LEU A 73 -11.96 4.18 -21.66
N TYR A 74 -12.89 4.35 -20.71
CA TYR A 74 -12.76 3.76 -19.38
C TYR A 74 -12.60 2.23 -19.45
N LYS A 75 -13.44 1.56 -20.24
CA LYS A 75 -13.39 0.10 -20.40
C LYS A 75 -12.08 -0.37 -21.00
N GLU A 76 -11.59 0.31 -22.04
CA GLU A 76 -10.31 0.01 -22.66
C GLU A 76 -9.17 0.09 -21.64
N ARG A 77 -9.14 1.15 -20.83
CA ARG A 77 -8.15 1.31 -19.75
C ARG A 77 -8.28 0.24 -18.68
N TYR A 78 -9.51 -0.05 -18.26
CA TYR A 78 -9.77 -1.08 -17.26
C TYR A 78 -9.25 -2.45 -17.73
N LEU A 79 -9.50 -2.82 -18.98
CA LEU A 79 -9.09 -4.13 -19.51
C LEU A 79 -7.58 -4.21 -19.77
N ALA A 80 -6.93 -3.09 -20.09
CA ALA A 80 -5.49 -3.04 -20.38
C ALA A 80 -4.62 -2.97 -19.10
N GLU A 81 -5.02 -2.13 -18.15
CA GLU A 81 -4.19 -1.73 -17.00
C GLU A 81 -4.82 -2.07 -15.65
N GLY A 82 -6.09 -2.47 -15.64
CA GLY A 82 -6.85 -2.81 -14.43
C GLY A 82 -7.70 -1.65 -13.88
N ARG A 83 -8.51 -1.98 -12.88
CA ARG A 83 -9.47 -1.07 -12.21
C ARG A 83 -8.81 0.21 -11.70
N ILE A 84 -7.72 0.08 -10.96
CA ILE A 84 -7.04 1.22 -10.31
C ILE A 84 -6.57 2.25 -11.36
N ALA A 85 -6.00 1.79 -12.48
CA ALA A 85 -5.53 2.68 -13.54
C ALA A 85 -6.68 3.40 -14.25
N ALA A 86 -7.79 2.70 -14.50
CA ALA A 86 -8.99 3.29 -15.08
C ALA A 86 -9.63 4.34 -14.17
N ASP A 87 -9.66 4.08 -12.86
CA ASP A 87 -10.21 5.01 -11.86
C ASP A 87 -9.35 6.26 -11.71
N LEU A 88 -8.02 6.09 -11.67
CA LEU A 88 -7.08 7.22 -11.65
C LEU A 88 -7.22 8.08 -12.90
N TRP A 89 -7.37 7.45 -14.07
CA TRP A 89 -7.64 8.17 -15.32
C TRP A 89 -8.96 8.95 -15.25
N ALA A 90 -10.03 8.35 -14.73
CA ALA A 90 -11.31 9.01 -14.58
C ALA A 90 -11.24 10.22 -13.62
N ALA A 91 -10.52 10.08 -12.51
CA ALA A 91 -10.28 11.16 -11.56
C ALA A 91 -9.43 12.29 -12.16
N ASP A 92 -8.36 11.96 -12.88
CA ASP A 92 -7.48 12.93 -13.53
C ASP A 92 -8.18 13.72 -14.63
N GLN A 93 -8.95 13.04 -15.49
CA GLN A 93 -9.58 13.67 -16.66
C GLN A 93 -10.89 14.39 -16.33
N PHE A 94 -11.67 13.88 -15.37
CA PHE A 94 -13.03 14.38 -15.11
C PHE A 94 -13.25 14.86 -13.68
N GLY A 95 -12.24 14.77 -12.81
CA GLY A 95 -12.36 15.17 -11.41
C GLY A 95 -13.36 14.31 -10.64
N CYS A 96 -13.46 13.03 -10.96
CA CYS A 96 -14.27 12.07 -10.19
C CYS A 96 -13.67 11.84 -8.81
N ASP A 97 -14.48 11.88 -7.75
CA ASP A 97 -14.03 11.68 -6.38
C ASP A 97 -13.51 10.25 -6.17
N LEU A 98 -12.19 10.13 -6.14
CA LEU A 98 -11.47 8.86 -6.01
C LEU A 98 -11.56 8.29 -4.59
N GLU A 99 -11.73 9.13 -3.58
CA GLU A 99 -11.85 8.73 -2.17
C GLU A 99 -13.07 7.83 -1.92
N ALA A 100 -14.19 8.05 -2.62
CA ALA A 100 -15.35 7.18 -2.52
C ALA A 100 -15.13 5.80 -3.17
N ALA A 101 -14.26 5.72 -4.19
CA ALA A 101 -13.96 4.48 -4.92
C ALA A 101 -12.83 3.65 -4.29
N ILE A 102 -11.86 4.30 -3.63
CA ILE A 102 -10.69 3.64 -3.04
C ILE A 102 -10.98 3.08 -1.65
N VAL A 103 -11.75 3.80 -0.83
CA VAL A 103 -11.97 3.46 0.58
C VAL A 103 -12.78 2.17 0.77
N GLU A 104 -13.54 1.72 -0.22
CA GLU A 104 -14.32 0.47 -0.17
C GLU A 104 -13.64 -0.74 -0.83
N SER A 105 -12.47 -0.58 -1.47
CA SER A 105 -11.81 -1.74 -2.08
C SER A 105 -11.25 -2.69 -1.00
N GLU A 106 -11.87 -3.87 -0.90
CA GLU A 106 -11.52 -4.91 0.07
C GLU A 106 -10.04 -5.33 -0.07
N ASP A 107 -9.51 -5.22 -1.29
CA ASP A 107 -8.11 -5.46 -1.65
C ASP A 107 -7.13 -4.53 -0.92
N ILE A 108 -7.45 -3.23 -0.75
CA ILE A 108 -6.55 -2.31 -0.04
C ILE A 108 -6.53 -2.63 1.44
N ARG A 109 -7.69 -2.95 2.04
CA ARG A 109 -7.77 -3.33 3.45
C ARG A 109 -7.05 -4.66 3.71
N GLU A 110 -7.18 -5.63 2.81
CA GLU A 110 -6.44 -6.89 2.88
C GLU A 110 -4.93 -6.68 2.73
N LEU A 111 -4.50 -5.81 1.82
CA LEU A 111 -3.09 -5.43 1.67
C LEU A 111 -2.56 -4.73 2.92
N GLU A 112 -3.32 -3.81 3.53
CA GLU A 112 -2.95 -3.18 4.79
C GLU A 112 -2.79 -4.18 5.93
N ASP A 113 -3.72 -5.12 6.06
CA ASP A 113 -3.66 -6.14 7.10
C ASP A 113 -2.50 -7.12 6.87
N ARG A 114 -2.21 -7.47 5.61
CA ARG A 114 -1.02 -8.24 5.23
C ARG A 114 0.27 -7.48 5.56
N ILE A 115 0.33 -6.18 5.28
CA ILE A 115 1.48 -5.32 5.63
C ILE A 115 1.68 -5.31 7.14
N LYS A 116 0.61 -5.08 7.93
CA LYS A 116 0.67 -5.12 9.41
C LYS A 116 1.19 -6.47 9.90
N GLY A 117 0.73 -7.56 9.32
CA GLY A 117 1.19 -8.92 9.63
C GLY A 117 2.69 -9.11 9.34
N ILE A 118 3.16 -8.67 8.18
CA ILE A 118 4.58 -8.75 7.79
C ILE A 118 5.44 -7.89 8.72
N VAL A 119 5.01 -6.67 9.04
CA VAL A 119 5.73 -5.79 9.98
C VAL A 119 5.87 -6.44 11.36
N HIS A 120 4.81 -7.10 11.84
CA HIS A 120 4.87 -7.83 13.10
C HIS A 120 5.88 -8.99 13.05
N GLN A 121 5.87 -9.78 11.96
CA GLN A 121 6.84 -10.87 11.76
C GLN A 121 8.28 -10.36 11.70
N ILE A 122 8.53 -9.24 11.01
CA ILE A 122 9.85 -8.61 10.94
C ILE A 122 10.34 -8.26 12.35
N ARG A 123 9.52 -7.56 13.15
CA ARG A 123 9.88 -7.21 14.52
C ARG A 123 10.18 -8.43 15.39
N GLN A 124 9.41 -9.50 15.24
CA GLN A 124 9.65 -10.75 15.95
C GLN A 124 11.00 -11.37 15.55
N ARG A 125 11.29 -11.45 14.25
CA ARG A 125 12.56 -11.98 13.73
C ARG A 125 13.76 -11.13 14.13
N GLU A 126 13.62 -9.81 14.15
CA GLU A 126 14.66 -8.90 14.64
C GLU A 126 14.99 -9.16 16.12
N SER A 127 13.98 -9.39 16.96
CA SER A 127 14.18 -9.72 18.38
C SER A 127 14.90 -11.07 18.58
N GLU A 128 14.53 -12.07 17.78
CA GLU A 128 15.19 -13.38 17.77
C GLU A 128 16.65 -13.26 17.34
N LEU A 129 16.91 -12.49 16.29
CA LEU A 129 18.25 -12.25 15.76
C LEU A 129 19.13 -11.51 16.78
N GLN A 130 18.59 -10.51 17.48
CA GLN A 130 19.30 -9.84 18.57
C GLN A 130 19.64 -10.80 19.72
N ARG A 131 18.73 -11.71 20.09
CA ARG A 131 19.00 -12.72 21.11
C ARG A 131 20.14 -13.65 20.69
N LEU A 132 20.09 -14.18 19.47
CA LEU A 132 21.13 -15.07 18.94
C LEU A 132 22.50 -14.38 18.86
N ARG A 133 22.54 -13.09 18.50
CA ARG A 133 23.79 -12.31 18.52
C ARG A 133 24.41 -12.21 19.92
N ARG A 134 23.60 -12.04 20.96
CA ARG A 134 24.09 -12.02 22.36
C ARG A 134 24.63 -13.39 22.77
N GLU A 135 23.91 -14.47 22.45
CA GLU A 135 24.34 -15.84 22.74
C GLU A 135 25.66 -16.17 22.02
N LEU A 136 25.79 -15.75 20.76
CA LEU A 136 27.03 -15.93 20.00
C LEU A 136 28.21 -15.19 20.65
N GLY A 137 28.03 -13.94 21.07
CA GLY A 137 29.07 -13.19 21.78
C GLY A 137 29.52 -13.88 23.08
N GLN A 138 28.59 -14.43 23.85
CA GLN A 138 28.92 -15.20 25.07
C GLN A 138 29.73 -16.47 24.77
N LEU A 139 29.35 -17.19 23.70
CA LEU A 139 30.08 -18.39 23.30
C LEU A 139 31.47 -18.08 22.76
N GLU A 140 31.64 -16.96 22.05
CA GLU A 140 32.94 -16.49 21.58
C GLU A 140 33.86 -16.08 22.75
N GLU A 141 33.31 -15.43 23.77
CA GLU A 141 34.03 -15.09 25.00
C GLU A 141 34.49 -16.35 25.75
N LEU A 142 33.58 -17.32 25.97
CA LEU A 142 33.92 -18.61 26.57
C LEU A 142 34.97 -19.37 25.76
N ARG A 143 34.84 -19.37 24.42
CA ARG A 143 35.84 -19.98 23.54
C ARG A 143 37.20 -19.31 23.69
N ALA A 144 37.24 -17.98 23.79
CA ALA A 144 38.47 -17.22 24.00
C ALA A 144 39.09 -17.54 25.37
N GLU A 145 38.29 -17.66 26.43
CA GLU A 145 38.74 -18.05 27.77
C GLU A 145 39.33 -19.46 27.80
N LEU A 146 38.66 -20.44 27.19
CA LEU A 146 39.20 -21.81 27.07
C LEU A 146 40.46 -21.87 26.20
N SER A 147 40.60 -20.97 25.24
CA SER A 147 41.76 -20.90 24.36
C SER A 147 42.92 -20.11 24.96
N ARG A 148 42.75 -19.47 26.14
CA ARG A 148 43.85 -18.81 26.83
C ARG A 148 44.79 -19.88 27.41
N PRO A 149 46.09 -19.85 27.05
CA PRO A 149 47.05 -20.79 27.64
C PRO A 149 47.13 -20.54 29.16
N VAL A 150 46.96 -21.60 29.94
CA VAL A 150 47.24 -21.59 31.38
C VAL A 150 48.75 -21.40 31.54
N ILE A 151 49.20 -20.17 31.76
CA ILE A 151 50.58 -19.92 32.19
C ILE A 151 50.66 -20.35 33.65
N LEU A 152 50.98 -21.63 33.87
CA LEU A 152 51.51 -22.09 35.14
C LEU A 152 52.83 -21.35 35.36
N HIS A 153 52.81 -20.28 36.14
CA HIS A 153 54.01 -19.65 36.69
C HIS A 153 54.68 -20.62 37.67
N GLY A 154 55.30 -21.66 37.13
CA GLY A 154 56.34 -22.42 37.80
C GLY A 154 57.65 -21.64 37.67
N SER A 155 58.05 -20.98 38.76
CA SER A 155 59.42 -20.47 38.90
C SER A 155 60.42 -21.60 38.64
N ILE A 156 61.21 -21.48 37.56
CA ILE A 156 62.50 -22.16 37.44
C ILE A 156 63.53 -21.09 37.07
N PRO A 157 64.58 -20.87 37.89
CA PRO A 157 65.61 -19.90 37.57
C PRO A 157 66.60 -20.49 36.57
N GLY A 158 66.87 -19.74 35.51
CA GLY A 158 68.12 -19.74 34.75
C GLY A 158 68.41 -20.93 33.84
N VAL A 159 68.57 -20.67 32.54
CA VAL A 159 69.82 -20.95 31.83
C VAL A 159 69.87 -20.15 30.52
N VAL A 160 71.08 -19.66 30.29
CA VAL A 160 71.61 -18.83 29.22
C VAL A 160 71.48 -19.44 27.82
N GLY A 161 71.20 -18.58 26.83
CA GLY A 161 71.99 -18.53 25.59
C GLY A 161 71.30 -18.97 24.29
N GLY A 162 71.32 -18.08 23.29
CA GLY A 162 71.37 -18.49 21.88
C GLY A 162 70.46 -17.72 20.93
N ASN A 163 71.01 -16.67 20.31
CA ASN A 163 70.45 -15.98 19.14
C ASN A 163 70.17 -16.93 17.98
N VAL A 164 69.05 -16.76 17.26
CA VAL A 164 69.02 -16.80 15.78
C VAL A 164 67.89 -15.91 15.26
N SER A 165 68.23 -15.06 14.28
CA SER A 165 67.37 -14.14 13.55
C SER A 165 66.35 -14.82 12.63
N GLY A 166 65.26 -14.11 12.33
CA GLY A 166 64.34 -14.45 11.23
C GLY A 166 63.08 -13.58 11.21
N GLU A 167 63.16 -12.38 10.64
CA GLU A 167 62.04 -11.72 9.94
C GLU A 167 61.68 -12.52 8.65
N PRO A 168 60.56 -12.28 7.92
CA PRO A 168 59.69 -11.09 7.91
C PRO A 168 58.17 -11.32 7.71
N ALA A 169 57.45 -10.19 7.70
CA ALA A 169 56.28 -9.85 6.87
C ALA A 169 54.88 -10.32 7.28
N GLY A 170 53.95 -9.37 7.29
CA GLY A 170 52.51 -9.66 7.32
C GLY A 170 51.61 -8.50 7.73
N SER A 171 51.71 -7.36 7.05
CA SER A 171 50.79 -6.23 7.12
C SER A 171 49.38 -6.57 6.60
N TYR A 172 48.34 -6.20 7.33
CA TYR A 172 47.21 -5.45 6.75
C TYR A 172 46.41 -4.73 7.84
N GLU A 173 46.33 -3.42 7.68
CA GLU A 173 45.30 -2.56 8.25
C GLU A 173 43.97 -2.86 7.55
N ILE A 174 42.87 -2.84 8.30
CA ILE A 174 41.54 -2.55 7.74
C ILE A 174 40.96 -1.41 8.56
N THR A 175 41.09 -0.22 8.00
CA THR A 175 40.22 0.92 8.25
C THR A 175 38.89 0.70 7.53
N ASP A 176 37.84 1.25 8.13
CA ASP A 176 36.65 1.84 7.51
C ASP A 176 35.35 1.32 8.12
N SER A 177 34.33 2.12 8.34
CA SER A 177 34.16 3.57 8.45
C SER A 177 32.71 3.75 8.88
N ASN A 178 32.47 4.76 9.72
CA ASN A 178 31.22 5.45 9.98
C ASN A 178 30.05 5.18 9.00
N ILE A 179 28.87 4.79 9.52
CA ILE A 179 27.58 5.23 8.97
C ILE A 179 26.56 5.45 10.11
N ALA A 180 26.28 6.73 10.33
CA ALA A 180 25.00 7.37 10.65
C ALA A 180 24.16 6.88 11.85
N GLU A 181 24.33 7.57 12.99
CA GLU A 181 23.25 7.79 13.96
C GLU A 181 22.33 8.90 13.42
N GLY A 182 21.18 8.49 12.88
CA GLY A 182 20.05 9.37 12.56
C GLY A 182 18.92 9.11 13.55
N SER A 183 18.84 9.99 14.55
CA SER A 183 17.79 10.08 15.56
C SER A 183 16.39 10.12 14.93
N GLY A 184 15.57 9.12 15.26
CA GLY A 184 14.12 9.15 15.08
C GLY A 184 13.45 8.90 16.42
N THR A 185 12.93 9.96 17.03
CA THR A 185 12.09 9.89 18.23
C THR A 185 10.67 10.31 17.88
N ASP A 186 9.78 9.33 18.01
CA ASP A 186 8.46 9.40 18.64
C ASP A 186 7.32 10.12 17.92
N SER A 187 6.53 9.26 17.26
CA SER A 187 5.08 9.42 17.14
C SER A 187 4.42 9.23 18.50
N ASP A 188 3.74 10.25 19.01
CA ASP A 188 2.69 10.05 20.01
C ASP A 188 1.35 9.80 19.32
N ALA A 189 0.92 8.55 19.45
CA ALA A 189 -0.44 8.12 19.21
C ALA A 189 -1.31 8.51 20.40
N SER A 190 -2.48 9.10 20.14
CA SER A 190 -3.57 9.07 21.11
C SER A 190 -4.89 8.74 20.42
N SER A 191 -5.13 7.44 20.31
CA SER A 191 -6.44 6.87 20.10
C SER A 191 -7.31 7.11 21.32
N GLN A 192 -8.52 7.64 21.16
CA GLN A 192 -9.59 7.28 22.09
C GLN A 192 -10.88 7.00 21.34
N ALA A 193 -11.45 5.86 21.73
CA ALA A 193 -12.46 5.12 21.04
C ALA A 193 -13.85 5.38 21.62
N ARG A 194 -14.85 5.12 20.76
CA ARG A 194 -16.06 4.34 21.05
C ARG A 194 -17.18 4.94 21.94
N ALA A 195 -18.36 4.97 21.31
CA ALA A 195 -19.57 4.19 21.63
C ALA A 195 -20.84 4.98 22.03
N GLY A 196 -21.96 4.49 21.50
CA GLY A 196 -23.32 4.69 22.03
C GLY A 196 -24.31 5.22 20.98
N SER A 197 -24.91 4.37 20.14
CA SER A 197 -26.25 3.76 20.35
C SER A 197 -27.39 4.80 20.21
N SER A 198 -28.03 4.91 19.04
CA SER A 198 -29.21 4.13 18.63
C SER A 198 -30.43 4.32 19.53
N GLN A 199 -31.43 5.04 19.03
CA GLN A 199 -32.85 4.82 19.35
C GLN A 199 -33.72 5.29 18.19
N ASN A 200 -34.18 4.30 17.42
CA ASN A 200 -35.30 4.39 16.51
C ASN A 200 -36.58 4.37 17.35
N ASP A 201 -37.47 5.34 17.17
CA ASP A 201 -38.87 5.22 17.54
C ASP A 201 -39.71 6.08 16.59
N SER A 202 -40.37 5.42 15.64
CA SER A 202 -41.49 5.98 14.90
C SER A 202 -42.40 4.83 14.47
N LEU A 203 -43.28 4.46 15.40
CA LEU A 203 -44.48 3.67 15.18
C LEU A 203 -45.47 4.52 14.37
N SER A 204 -45.58 4.27 13.07
CA SER A 204 -46.72 4.73 12.28
C SER A 204 -47.81 3.65 12.27
N ALA A 205 -48.94 4.04 12.86
CA ALA A 205 -50.17 3.28 12.95
C ALA A 205 -50.76 2.95 11.56
N MET A 206 -51.32 1.75 11.45
CA MET A 206 -52.34 1.41 10.43
C MET A 206 -53.76 1.72 10.97
N PRO A 207 -54.82 1.29 10.27
CA PRO A 207 -55.73 2.11 9.47
C PRO A 207 -57.07 2.32 10.21
N GLN A 208 -58.05 3.03 9.65
CA GLN A 208 -59.49 2.68 9.60
C GLN A 208 -60.26 3.80 8.86
N GLY A 209 -61.16 3.40 7.96
CA GLY A 209 -62.06 4.27 7.19
C GLY A 209 -62.38 3.67 5.83
#